data_AF-A0A662KNJ3-F1
#
_entry.id   AF-A0A662KNJ3-F1
#
_cell.length_a   1.000
_cell.length_b   1.000
_cell.length_c   1.000
_cell.angle_alpha   90.00
_cell.angle_beta   90.00
_cell.angle_gamma   90.00
#
_symmetry.space_group_name_H-M   'P 1'
#
loop_
_entity.id
_entity.type
_entity.pdbx_description
1 polymer ?
#
loop_
_entity_poly.entity_id
_entity_poly.type
_entity_poly.pdbx_seq_one_letter_code
_entity_poly.pdbx_strand_id
1 'polypeptide(L)' 'MKTYLKIFFSSEGASPSEIKDHLLNMGFEATKGNYDFVYDWGKDSANIDELIWFADKIHTVLKDCNVLFSIETI' A
#
# COMPACT_ATOMS: atom_id res chain seq x y z
N MET A 1 5.88 -12.73 -6.96
CA MET A 1 5.73 -12.31 -5.55
C MET A 1 4.81 -11.11 -5.47
N LYS A 2 3.94 -11.04 -4.46
CA LYS A 2 2.96 -9.96 -4.28
C LYS A 2 3.06 -9.35 -2.89
N THR A 3 2.90 -8.03 -2.81
CA THR A 3 2.71 -7.33 -1.54
C THR A 3 1.26 -6.92 -1.40
N TYR A 4 0.63 -7.34 -0.32
CA TYR A 4 -0.72 -6.97 0.06
C TYR A 4 -0.66 -5.83 1.06
N LEU A 5 -1.55 -4.85 0.89
CA LEU A 5 -1.64 -3.65 1.72
C LEU A 5 -3.04 -3.56 2.31
N LYS A 6 -3.09 -3.35 3.62
CA LYS A 6 -4.31 -3.07 4.38
C LYS A 6 -4.21 -1.68 4.98
N ILE A 7 -5.27 -0.89 4.83
CA ILE A 7 -5.37 0.48 5.32
C ILE A 7 -6.40 0.54 6.44
N PHE A 8 -6.02 1.16 7.55
CA PHE A 8 -6.94 1.56 8.60
C PHE A 8 -7.26 3.05 8.41
N PHE A 9 -8.42 3.31 7.82
CA PHE A 9 -8.90 4.65 7.52
C PHE A 9 -9.26 5.44 8.78
N SER A 10 -9.08 6.75 8.73
CA SER A 10 -9.47 7.70 9.77
C SER A 10 -10.57 8.62 9.22
N SER A 11 -11.55 8.99 10.06
CA SER A 11 -12.52 10.03 9.71
C SER A 11 -11.91 11.43 9.68
N GLU A 12 -10.76 11.62 10.34
CA GLU A 12 -10.02 12.88 10.43
C GLU A 12 -8.85 12.93 9.43
N GLY A 13 -8.89 12.08 8.40
CA GLY A 13 -7.82 11.94 7.40
C GLY A 13 -8.31 12.17 5.98
N ALA A 14 -7.44 11.83 5.02
CA ALA A 14 -7.81 11.84 3.60
C ALA A 14 -8.93 10.82 3.34
N SER A 15 -9.78 11.13 2.36
CA SER A 15 -10.89 10.25 2.01
C SER A 15 -10.38 8.89 1.46
N PRO A 16 -11.13 7.78 1.66
CA PRO A 16 -10.75 6.49 1.07
C PRO A 16 -10.57 6.53 -0.46
N SER A 17 -11.33 7.38 -1.15
CA SER A 17 -11.18 7.60 -2.59
C SER A 17 -9.84 8.22 -2.96
N GLU A 18 -9.40 9.23 -2.22
CA GLU A 18 -8.12 9.92 -2.44
C GLU A 18 -6.93 9.00 -2.15
N ILE A 19 -6.99 8.27 -1.04
CA ILE A 19 -5.99 7.25 -0.69
C ILE A 19 -5.89 6.19 -1.78
N LYS A 20 -7.03 5.71 -2.28
CA LYS A 20 -7.08 4.75 -3.39
C LYS A 20 -6.44 5.34 -4.64
N ASP A 21 -6.74 6.58 -5.01
CA ASP A 21 -6.14 7.22 -6.19
C ASP A 21 -4.62 7.37 -6.06
N HIS A 22 -4.10 7.75 -4.87
CA HIS A 22 -2.66 7.78 -4.59
C HIS A 22 -1.97 6.42 -4.76
N LEU A 23 -2.57 5.36 -4.20
CA LEU A 23 -2.00 4.01 -4.27
C LEU A 23 -2.07 3.41 -5.67
N LEU A 24 -3.17 3.63 -6.41
CA LEU A 24 -3.27 3.20 -7.81
C LEU A 24 -2.20 3.89 -8.69
N ASN A 25 -1.93 5.17 -8.46
CA ASN A 25 -0.85 5.89 -9.16
C ASN A 25 0.55 5.35 -8.86
N MET A 26 0.73 4.68 -7.71
CA MET A 26 1.97 3.99 -7.34
C MET A 26 2.07 2.58 -7.96
N GLY A 27 1.01 2.09 -8.63
CA GLY A 27 0.97 0.78 -9.28
C GLY A 27 0.32 -0.32 -8.45
N PHE A 28 -0.34 0.03 -7.34
CA PHE A 28 -1.23 -0.92 -6.68
C PHE A 28 -2.49 -1.18 -7.51
N GLU A 29 -3.09 -2.34 -7.29
CA GLU A 29 -4.43 -2.68 -7.74
C GLU A 29 -5.36 -2.75 -6.53
N ALA A 30 -6.56 -2.17 -6.66
CA ALA A 30 -7.58 -2.29 -5.62
C ALA A 30 -8.21 -3.68 -5.65
N THR A 31 -8.41 -4.27 -4.48
CA THR A 31 -8.98 -5.62 -4.34
C THR A 31 -10.19 -5.63 -3.40
N LYS A 32 -10.82 -6.79 -3.28
CA LYS A 32 -11.90 -7.04 -2.31
C LYS A 32 -11.47 -8.19 -1.42
N GLY A 33 -11.77 -8.11 -0.13
CA GLY A 33 -11.53 -9.20 0.82
C GLY A 33 -10.70 -8.73 2.00
N ASN A 34 -9.73 -9.55 2.40
CA ASN A 34 -8.94 -9.33 3.61
C ASN A 34 -7.92 -8.19 3.50
N TYR A 35 -7.63 -7.73 2.28
CA TYR A 35 -6.71 -6.63 1.97
C TYR A 35 -7.41 -5.63 1.05
N ASP A 36 -6.98 -4.38 1.11
CA ASP A 36 -7.55 -3.30 0.31
C ASP A 36 -6.84 -3.20 -1.04
N PHE A 37 -5.52 -3.45 -1.07
CA PHE A 37 -4.69 -3.34 -2.27
C PHE A 37 -3.67 -4.46 -2.40
N VAL A 38 -3.24 -4.72 -3.64
CA VAL A 38 -2.15 -5.63 -3.97
C VAL A 38 -1.18 -4.97 -4.95
N TYR A 39 0.11 -5.22 -4.78
CA TYR A 39 1.17 -4.84 -5.71
C TYR A 39 1.85 -6.11 -6.23
N ASP A 40 1.87 -6.29 -7.56
CA ASP A 40 2.61 -7.36 -8.20
C ASP A 40 4.01 -6.88 -8.56
N TRP A 41 5.02 -7.53 -7.99
CA TRP A 41 6.42 -7.14 -8.23
C TRP A 41 6.92 -7.53 -9.62
N GLY A 42 6.19 -8.37 -10.36
CA GLY A 42 6.64 -8.87 -11.66
C GLY A 42 7.91 -9.73 -11.60
N LYS A 43 8.31 -10.16 -10.40
CA LYS A 43 9.50 -11.00 -10.14
C LYS A 43 9.22 -12.04 -9.06
N ASP A 44 10.08 -13.05 -9.02
CA ASP A 44 9.92 -14.20 -8.13
C ASP A 44 10.31 -13.91 -6.67
N SER A 45 11.18 -12.92 -6.42
CA SER A 45 11.59 -12.54 -5.06
C SER A 45 12.05 -11.08 -4.94
N ALA A 46 11.92 -10.51 -3.74
CA ALA A 46 12.57 -9.27 -3.33
C ALA A 46 13.39 -9.50 -2.07
N ASN A 47 14.48 -8.76 -1.94
CA ASN A 47 15.28 -8.77 -0.71
C ASN A 47 14.70 -7.80 0.33
N ILE A 48 15.21 -7.86 1.56
CA ILE A 48 14.71 -7.04 2.67
C ILE A 48 14.85 -5.54 2.37
N ASP A 49 15.96 -5.10 1.78
CA ASP A 49 16.20 -3.68 1.49
C ASP A 49 15.17 -3.13 0.48
N GLU A 50 14.80 -3.92 -0.53
CA GLU A 50 13.74 -3.57 -1.48
C GLU A 50 12.37 -3.48 -0.81
N LEU A 51 12.06 -4.38 0.12
CA LEU A 51 10.79 -4.36 0.87
C LEU A 51 10.71 -3.13 1.77
N ILE A 52 11.79 -2.78 2.46
CA ILE A 52 11.85 -1.59 3.32
C ILE A 52 11.76 -0.32 2.47
N TRP A 53 12.51 -0.24 1.38
CA TRP A 53 12.40 0.87 0.44
C TRP A 53 10.97 1.05 -0.09
N PHE A 54 10.28 -0.06 -0.38
CA PHE A 54 8.89 0.01 -0.84
C PHE A 54 7.94 0.48 0.26
N ALA A 55 8.14 0.03 1.51
CA ALA A 55 7.41 0.55 2.67
C ALA A 55 7.60 2.06 2.86
N ASP A 56 8.83 2.56 2.67
CA ASP A 56 9.13 4.00 2.72
C ASP A 56 8.41 4.79 1.62
N LYS A 57 8.26 4.21 0.42
CA LYS A 57 7.48 4.82 -0.66
C LYS A 57 6.00 4.91 -0.32
N ILE A 58 5.41 3.84 0.21
CA ILE A 58 4.01 3.84 0.67
C ILE A 58 3.83 4.89 1.77
N HIS A 59 4.73 4.92 2.76
CA HIS A 59 4.72 5.92 3.84
C HIS A 59 4.77 7.35 3.30
N THR A 60 5.63 7.62 2.33
CA THR A 60 5.76 8.94 1.70
C THR A 60 4.50 9.33 0.94
N VAL A 61 3.88 8.40 0.21
CA VAL A 61 2.66 8.63 -0.57
C VAL A 61 1.45 8.89 0.35
N LEU A 62 1.38 8.21 1.50
CA LEU A 62 0.30 8.35 2.48
C LEU A 62 0.56 9.41 3.56
N LYS A 63 1.64 10.18 3.40
CA LYS A 63 1.99 11.24 4.34
C LYS A 63 0.85 12.26 4.40
N ASP A 64 0.55 12.72 5.61
CA ASP A 64 -0.53 13.67 5.91
C ASP A 64 -1.96 13.16 5.63
N CYS A 65 -2.12 11.92 5.15
CA CYS A 65 -3.44 11.28 4.99
C CYS A 65 -4.06 10.81 6.31
N ASN A 66 -3.31 10.84 7.42
CA ASN A 66 -3.74 10.38 8.75
C ASN A 66 -4.32 8.95 8.76
N VAL A 67 -3.54 7.99 8.24
CA VAL A 67 -3.89 6.56 8.21
C VAL A 67 -2.82 5.69 8.83
N LEU A 68 -3.22 4.50 9.26
CA LEU A 68 -2.29 3.42 9.58
C LEU A 68 -2.35 2.37 8.48
N PHE A 69 -1.26 1.67 8.25
CA PHE A 69 -1.21 0.61 7.25
C PHE A 69 -0.36 -0.58 7.70
N SER A 70 -0.66 -1.74 7.12
CA SER A 70 0.15 -2.96 7.27
C SER A 70 0.42 -3.58 5.90
N ILE A 71 1.65 -4.03 5.69
CA ILE A 71 2.07 -4.75 4.48
C ILE A 71 2.39 -6.21 4.79
N GLU A 72 2.03 -7.10 3.88
CA GLU A 72 2.38 -8.52 3.92
C GLU A 72 2.86 -8.93 2.53
N THR A 73 4.02 -9.58 2.43
CA THR A 73 4.58 -10.01 1.14
C THR A 73 4.69 -11.52 1.09
N ILE A 74 4.11 -12.12 0.04
CA ILE A 74 4.05 -13.57 -0.21
C ILE A 74 4.38 -13.88 -1.68
#